data_AF-X0TPB5-F1
#
_entry.id   AF-X0TPB5-F1
#
_cell.length_a   1.000
_cell.length_b   1.000
_cell.length_c   1.000
_cell.angle_alpha   90.00
_cell.angle_beta   90.00
_cell.angle_gamma   90.00
#
_symmetry.space_group_name_H-M   'P 1'
#
loop_
_entity.id
_entity.type
_entity.pdbx_description
1 polymer ?
#
loop_
_entity_poly.entity_id
_entity_poly.type
_entity_poly.pdbx_seq_one_letter_code
_entity_poly.pdbx_strand_id
1 'polypeptide(L)'
;DVRRARDAAVADNPQAVAEALTRIWALALVVAIFAMLYFGREVFVPLALSALFAFMLEPLIAWLARWIGRTVAAVLVLIVVLAALVELGVVLSRQLQDLANQLPAYRGNLAAKIRDVVPTNNGVLAKLTHLSEDLQKTAEQAAPDKGAAAARGPLDVRVVDTVKKTPFDALEAYAEPLMGSLGTSFLVILLVVFMA
;
A
#
# COMPACT_ATOMS: atom_id res chain seq x y z
N ASP A 1 38.09 -43.84 9.27
CA ASP A 1 38.83 -42.63 9.72
C ASP A 1 39.24 -41.61 8.67
N VAL A 2 38.88 -41.74 7.39
CA VAL A 2 39.32 -40.77 6.35
C VAL A 2 38.79 -39.34 6.59
N ARG A 3 37.58 -39.18 7.15
CA ARG A 3 37.03 -37.85 7.50
C ARG A 3 37.83 -37.16 8.61
N ARG A 4 38.15 -37.86 9.70
CA ARG A 4 39.00 -37.31 10.78
C ARG A 4 40.38 -36.89 10.29
N ALA A 5 41.01 -37.67 9.42
CA ALA A 5 42.32 -37.34 8.87
C ALA A 5 42.24 -36.08 7.97
N ARG A 6 41.16 -35.92 7.20
CA ARG A 6 40.92 -34.72 6.40
C ARG A 6 40.64 -33.50 7.26
N ASP A 7 39.85 -33.65 8.32
CA ASP A 7 39.49 -32.56 9.23
C ASP A 7 40.72 -32.07 10.03
N ALA A 8 41.62 -32.99 10.41
CA ALA A 8 42.91 -32.65 11.02
C ALA A 8 43.87 -31.95 10.03
N ALA A 9 43.93 -32.39 8.77
CA ALA A 9 44.75 -31.76 7.74
C ALA A 9 44.27 -30.36 7.33
N VAL A 10 42.96 -30.09 7.44
CA VAL A 10 42.39 -28.74 7.20
C VAL A 10 42.67 -27.81 8.39
N ALA A 11 42.65 -28.32 9.62
CA ALA A 11 42.93 -27.54 10.82
C ALA A 11 44.40 -27.08 10.94
N ASP A 12 45.34 -27.84 10.35
CA ASP A 12 46.78 -27.54 10.39
C ASP A 12 47.26 -26.69 9.19
N ASN A 13 46.37 -26.30 8.27
CA ASN A 13 46.73 -25.46 7.13
C ASN A 13 46.39 -23.98 7.38
N PRO A 14 47.35 -23.13 7.79
CA PRO A 14 47.10 -21.72 8.07
C PRO A 14 46.63 -20.92 6.85
N GLN A 15 46.97 -21.37 5.63
CA GLN A 15 46.53 -20.71 4.40
C GLN A 15 45.03 -20.94 4.14
N ALA A 16 44.52 -22.14 4.44
CA ALA A 16 43.09 -22.44 4.32
C ALA A 16 42.25 -21.61 5.30
N VAL A 17 42.76 -21.39 6.52
CA VAL A 17 42.12 -20.53 7.53
C VAL A 17 42.12 -19.07 7.09
N ALA A 18 43.22 -18.56 6.55
CA ALA A 18 43.31 -17.19 6.05
C ALA A 18 42.35 -16.94 4.86
N GLU A 19 42.25 -17.88 3.91
CA GLU A 19 41.27 -17.79 2.82
C GLU A 19 39.83 -17.83 3.33
N ALA A 20 39.53 -18.72 4.29
CA ALA A 20 38.20 -18.81 4.88
C ALA A 20 37.82 -17.51 5.60
N LEU A 21 38.73 -16.93 6.39
CA LEU A 21 38.51 -15.64 7.04
C LEU A 21 38.29 -14.52 6.03
N THR A 22 39.11 -14.46 4.98
CA THR A 22 38.97 -13.45 3.91
C THR A 22 37.61 -13.56 3.22
N ARG A 23 37.14 -14.78 2.94
CA ARG A 23 35.81 -15.03 2.36
C ARG A 23 34.68 -14.63 3.31
N ILE A 24 34.81 -14.91 4.61
CA ILE A 24 33.83 -14.50 5.64
C ILE A 24 33.76 -12.97 5.73
N TRP A 25 34.91 -12.29 5.75
CA TRP A 25 34.97 -10.83 5.75
C TRP A 25 34.37 -10.22 4.48
N ALA A 26 34.66 -10.79 3.31
CA ALA A 26 34.05 -10.35 2.07
C ALA A 26 32.52 -10.51 2.09
N LEU A 27 32.01 -11.65 2.57
CA LEU A 27 30.58 -11.89 2.72
C LEU A 27 29.96 -10.91 3.72
N ALA A 28 30.61 -10.69 4.86
CA ALA A 28 30.16 -9.74 5.88
C ALA A 28 30.09 -8.31 5.33
N LEU A 29 31.08 -7.90 4.53
CA LEU A 29 31.07 -6.60 3.85
C LEU A 29 29.89 -6.48 2.87
N VAL A 30 29.65 -7.50 2.04
CA VAL A 30 28.52 -7.51 1.11
C VAL A 30 27.20 -7.41 1.87
N VAL A 31 27.00 -8.23 2.90
CA VAL A 31 25.79 -8.18 3.74
C VAL A 31 25.63 -6.82 4.42
N ALA A 32 26.71 -6.22 4.92
CA ALA A 32 26.69 -4.90 5.53
C ALA A 32 26.29 -3.81 4.53
N ILE A 33 26.80 -3.86 3.29
CA ILE A 33 26.41 -2.94 2.21
C ILE A 33 24.92 -3.10 1.89
N PHE A 34 24.43 -4.33 1.72
CA PHE A 34 23.02 -4.58 1.46
C PHE A 34 22.12 -4.14 2.62
N ALA A 35 22.54 -4.37 3.86
CA ALA A 35 21.84 -3.88 5.04
C ALA A 35 21.77 -2.35 5.03
N MET A 36 22.91 -1.67 4.80
CA MET A 36 22.96 -0.22 4.72
C MET A 36 22.08 0.34 3.59
N LEU A 37 22.07 -0.31 2.41
CA LEU A 37 21.24 0.08 1.29
C LEU A 37 19.74 -0.17 1.57
N TYR A 38 19.42 -1.25 2.29
CA TYR A 38 18.06 -1.56 2.69
C TYR A 38 17.50 -0.55 3.69
N PHE A 39 18.27 -0.22 4.73
CA PHE A 39 17.88 0.80 5.71
C PHE A 39 17.87 2.20 5.10
N GLY A 40 18.84 2.51 4.24
CA GLY A 40 18.90 3.80 3.54
C GLY A 40 17.97 3.91 2.34
N ARG A 41 17.21 2.87 1.97
CA ARG A 41 16.39 2.83 0.75
C ARG A 41 15.42 4.00 0.67
N GLU A 42 14.92 4.45 1.83
CA GLU A 42 13.97 5.57 1.93
C GLU A 42 14.57 6.88 1.44
N VAL A 43 15.90 6.99 1.38
CA VAL A 43 16.62 8.15 0.83
C VAL A 43 17.23 7.82 -0.54
N PHE A 44 17.82 6.63 -0.70
CA PHE A 44 18.47 6.23 -1.96
C PHE A 44 17.49 6.08 -3.12
N VAL A 45 16.29 5.55 -2.87
CA VAL A 45 15.27 5.38 -3.93
C VAL A 45 14.82 6.75 -4.46
N PRO A 46 14.42 7.73 -3.61
CA PRO A 46 14.15 9.09 -4.07
C PRO A 46 15.33 9.78 -4.76
N LEU A 47 16.56 9.57 -4.27
CA LEU A 47 17.77 10.14 -4.87
C LEU A 47 17.99 9.61 -6.29
N ALA A 48 17.82 8.31 -6.51
CA ALA A 48 17.96 7.71 -7.83
C ALA A 48 16.85 8.17 -8.79
N LEU A 49 15.59 8.21 -8.30
CA LEU A 49 14.45 8.69 -9.10
C LEU A 49 14.62 10.15 -9.49
N SER A 50 15.01 11.00 -8.55
CA SER A 50 15.24 12.42 -8.81
C SER A 50 16.40 12.65 -9.77
N ALA A 51 17.51 11.90 -9.64
CA ALA A 51 18.60 11.97 -10.60
C ALA A 51 18.17 11.55 -12.01
N LEU A 52 17.39 10.47 -12.12
CA LEU A 52 16.83 10.02 -13.40
C LEU A 52 15.92 11.09 -14.03
N PHE A 53 15.03 11.67 -13.23
CA PHE A 53 14.15 12.75 -13.68
C PHE A 53 14.92 14.02 -14.01
N ALA A 54 15.90 14.40 -13.21
CA ALA A 54 16.75 15.57 -13.43
C ALA A 54 17.48 15.43 -14.77
N PHE A 55 18.10 14.28 -15.06
CA PHE A 55 18.71 14.03 -16.37
C PHE A 55 17.69 14.08 -17.52
N MET A 56 16.47 13.59 -17.31
CA MET A 56 15.41 13.67 -18.33
C MET A 56 14.92 15.11 -18.55
N LEU A 57 14.85 15.91 -17.49
CA LEU A 57 14.39 17.29 -17.52
C LEU A 57 15.50 18.26 -17.90
N GLU A 58 16.77 17.95 -17.69
CA GLU A 58 17.92 18.80 -18.00
C GLU A 58 17.91 19.34 -19.43
N PRO A 59 17.64 18.56 -20.51
CA PRO A 59 17.52 19.13 -21.85
C PRO A 59 16.32 20.08 -21.99
N LEU A 60 15.20 19.80 -21.31
CA LEU A 60 14.00 20.64 -21.32
C LEU A 60 14.22 21.96 -20.55
N ILE A 61 14.87 21.86 -19.39
CA ILE A 61 15.25 22.97 -18.53
C ILE A 61 16.32 23.81 -19.21
N ALA A 62 17.33 23.22 -19.84
CA ALA A 62 18.36 23.97 -20.57
C ALA A 62 17.75 24.82 -21.71
N TRP A 63 16.74 24.28 -22.40
CA TRP A 63 16.03 25.01 -23.45
C TRP A 63 15.26 26.21 -22.89
N LEU A 64 14.59 26.03 -21.74
CA LEU A 64 13.75 27.04 -21.11
C LEU A 64 14.56 28.06 -20.26
N ALA A 65 15.65 27.61 -19.64
CA ALA A 65 16.58 28.41 -18.84
C ALA A 65 17.27 29.48 -19.66
N ARG A 66 17.36 29.30 -20.98
CA ARG A 66 17.92 30.29 -21.91
C ARG A 66 17.15 31.62 -21.89
N TRP A 67 15.90 31.63 -21.43
CA TRP A 67 15.05 32.83 -21.42
C TRP A 67 14.84 33.43 -20.02
N ILE A 68 14.88 32.61 -18.95
CA ILE A 68 14.37 33.02 -17.62
C ILE A 68 15.34 32.62 -16.47
N GLY A 69 16.44 31.93 -16.76
CA GLY A 69 17.39 31.42 -15.77
C GLY A 69 17.01 30.03 -15.23
N ARG A 70 18.03 29.25 -14.84
CA ARG A 70 17.90 27.80 -14.55
C ARG A 70 16.92 27.50 -13.41
N THR A 71 16.98 28.28 -12.33
CA THR A 71 16.14 28.09 -11.15
C THR A 71 14.66 28.36 -11.44
N VAL A 72 14.35 29.40 -12.20
CA VAL A 72 12.96 29.75 -12.54
C VAL A 72 12.37 28.73 -13.51
N ALA A 73 13.17 28.24 -14.46
CA ALA A 73 12.78 27.18 -15.38
C ALA A 73 12.46 25.87 -14.63
N ALA A 74 13.29 25.45 -13.68
CA ALA A 74 13.07 24.24 -12.89
C ALA A 74 11.77 24.31 -12.07
N VAL A 75 11.52 25.44 -11.39
CA VAL A 75 10.29 25.65 -10.62
C VAL A 75 9.05 25.65 -11.52
N LEU A 76 9.12 26.30 -12.68
CA LEU A 76 8.01 26.31 -13.64
C LEU A 76 7.70 24.91 -14.18
N VAL A 77 8.71 24.15 -14.58
CA VAL A 77 8.53 22.77 -15.06
C VAL A 77 7.89 21.90 -13.97
N LEU A 78 8.33 22.05 -12.72
CA LEU A 78 7.71 21.35 -11.59
C LEU A 78 6.21 21.67 -11.46
N ILE A 79 5.85 22.95 -11.47
CA ILE A 79 4.45 23.38 -11.35
C ILE A 79 3.61 22.78 -12.47
N VAL A 80 4.13 22.78 -13.71
CA VAL A 80 3.44 22.21 -14.87
C VAL A 80 3.23 20.70 -14.71
N VAL A 81 4.25 19.96 -14.26
CA VAL A 81 4.13 18.51 -14.05
C VAL A 81 3.10 18.19 -12.96
N LEU A 82 3.11 18.93 -11.85
CA LEU A 82 2.13 18.75 -10.77
C LEU A 82 0.71 19.07 -11.25
N ALA A 83 0.53 20.16 -11.99
CA ALA A 83 -0.76 20.53 -12.57
C ALA A 83 -1.29 19.42 -13.51
N ALA A 84 -0.43 18.88 -14.38
CA ALA A 84 -0.79 17.80 -15.29
C ALA A 84 -1.22 16.53 -14.54
N LEU A 85 -0.53 16.15 -13.46
CA LEU A 85 -0.90 14.99 -12.64
C LEU A 85 -2.25 15.17 -11.95
N VAL A 86 -2.50 16.35 -11.38
CA VAL A 86 -3.79 16.68 -10.74
C VAL A 86 -4.92 16.65 -11.77
N GLU A 87 -4.71 17.25 -12.95
CA GLU A 87 -5.68 17.23 -14.03
C GLU A 87 -6.00 15.80 -14.48
N LEU A 88 -4.98 14.96 -14.64
CA LEU A 88 -5.14 13.55 -14.98
C LEU A 88 -5.99 12.81 -13.93
N GLY A 89 -5.71 13.04 -12.65
CA GLY A 89 -6.46 12.45 -11.53
C GLY A 89 -7.93 12.88 -11.52
N VAL A 90 -8.21 14.15 -11.81
CA VAL A 90 -9.59 14.67 -11.93
C VAL A 90 -10.30 14.05 -13.12
N VAL A 91 -9.65 13.95 -14.29
CA VAL A 91 -10.23 13.34 -15.50
C VAL A 91 -10.55 11.86 -15.26
N LEU A 92 -9.63 11.10 -14.66
CA LEU A 92 -9.85 9.70 -14.27
C LEU A 92 -11.00 9.55 -13.28
N SER A 93 -11.09 10.42 -12.27
CA SER A 93 -12.19 10.42 -11.31
C SER A 93 -13.54 10.68 -11.98
N ARG A 94 -13.60 11.62 -12.92
CA ARG A 94 -14.81 11.90 -13.72
C ARG A 94 -15.21 10.71 -14.56
N GLN A 95 -14.25 10.02 -15.20
CA GLN A 95 -14.52 8.80 -15.97
C GLN A 95 -15.06 7.67 -15.08
N LEU A 96 -14.50 7.49 -13.89
CA LEU A 96 -14.98 6.49 -12.93
C LEU A 96 -16.40 6.81 -12.43
N GLN A 97 -16.71 8.09 -12.21
CA GLN A 97 -18.06 8.54 -11.86
C GLN A 97 -19.04 8.34 -13.01
N ASP A 98 -18.65 8.62 -14.25
CA ASP A 98 -19.49 8.36 -15.42
C ASP A 98 -19.76 6.87 -15.63
N LEU A 99 -18.76 6.00 -15.40
CA LEU A 99 -18.95 4.55 -15.41
C LEU A 99 -19.89 4.11 -14.27
N ALA A 100 -19.72 4.65 -13.06
CA ALA A 100 -20.61 4.38 -11.92
C ALA A 100 -22.06 4.88 -12.16
N ASN A 101 -22.22 5.97 -12.90
CA ASN A 101 -23.52 6.54 -13.29
C ASN A 101 -24.17 5.80 -14.47
N GLN A 102 -23.41 5.04 -15.27
CA GLN A 102 -23.92 4.17 -16.34
C GLN A 102 -24.20 2.73 -15.88
N LEU A 103 -23.69 2.33 -14.71
CA LEU A 103 -24.01 1.03 -14.07
C LEU A 103 -25.51 0.77 -13.82
N PRO A 104 -26.37 1.76 -13.48
CA PRO A 104 -27.81 1.54 -13.36
C PRO A 104 -28.46 1.09 -14.68
N ALA A 105 -27.95 1.52 -15.83
CA ALA A 105 -28.49 1.16 -17.15
C ALA A 105 -28.13 -0.28 -17.56
N TYR A 106 -27.01 -0.82 -17.08
CA TYR A 106 -26.62 -2.22 -17.32
C TYR A 106 -27.36 -3.23 -16.42
N ARG A 107 -28.06 -2.78 -15.36
CA ARG A 107 -28.86 -3.66 -14.49
C ARG A 107 -29.95 -4.42 -15.25
N GLY A 108 -30.60 -3.78 -16.23
CA GLY A 108 -31.67 -4.41 -17.01
C GLY A 108 -31.20 -5.61 -17.84
N ASN A 109 -30.02 -5.50 -18.46
CA ASN A 109 -29.45 -6.57 -19.29
C ASN A 109 -28.68 -7.62 -18.48
N LEU A 110 -28.05 -7.23 -17.36
CA LEU A 110 -27.39 -8.17 -16.44
C LEU A 110 -28.40 -9.07 -15.72
N ALA A 111 -29.57 -8.55 -15.34
CA ALA A 111 -30.64 -9.35 -14.73
C ALA A 111 -31.14 -10.47 -15.67
N ALA A 112 -31.25 -10.18 -16.97
CA ALA A 112 -31.63 -11.18 -17.97
C ALA A 112 -30.54 -12.27 -18.14
N LYS A 113 -29.27 -11.88 -18.17
CA LYS A 113 -28.15 -12.79 -18.42
C LYS A 113 -27.76 -13.65 -17.20
N ILE A 114 -28.01 -13.15 -15.99
CA ILE A 114 -27.84 -13.93 -14.75
C ILE A 114 -28.96 -14.98 -14.61
N ARG A 115 -30.17 -14.67 -15.11
CA ARG A 115 -31.31 -15.60 -15.06
C ARG A 115 -31.15 -16.80 -16.01
N ASP A 116 -30.38 -16.66 -17.09
CA ASP A 116 -30.07 -17.77 -18.00
C ASP A 116 -28.89 -18.65 -17.52
N VAL A 117 -28.04 -18.14 -16.61
CA VAL A 117 -26.82 -18.85 -16.17
C VAL A 117 -26.97 -19.46 -14.76
N VAL A 118 -27.98 -19.07 -13.99
CA VAL A 118 -28.28 -19.69 -12.69
C VAL A 118 -29.47 -20.64 -12.85
N PRO A 119 -29.24 -21.95 -13.08
CA PRO A 119 -30.31 -22.92 -12.86
C PRO A 119 -30.64 -22.90 -11.37
N THR A 120 -31.83 -22.41 -11.08
CA THR A 120 -32.53 -22.37 -9.79
C THR A 120 -32.45 -23.73 -9.08
N ASN A 121 -31.37 -23.96 -8.33
CA ASN A 121 -31.27 -25.07 -7.40
C ASN A 121 -31.84 -24.61 -6.05
N ASN A 122 -33.18 -24.60 -5.96
CA ASN A 122 -33.96 -24.26 -4.76
C ASN A 122 -33.52 -25.03 -3.49
N GLY A 123 -32.73 -26.10 -3.62
CA GLY A 123 -32.21 -26.86 -2.49
C GLY A 123 -31.13 -26.18 -1.65
N VAL A 124 -30.33 -25.26 -2.22
CA VAL A 124 -29.22 -24.62 -1.46
C VAL A 124 -29.74 -23.51 -0.55
N LEU A 125 -30.66 -22.68 -1.04
CA LEU A 125 -31.30 -21.65 -0.23
C LEU A 125 -32.15 -22.27 0.89
N ALA A 126 -32.89 -23.35 0.59
CA ALA A 126 -33.65 -24.08 1.60
C ALA A 126 -32.75 -24.65 2.71
N LYS A 127 -31.58 -25.21 2.34
CA LYS A 127 -30.61 -25.72 3.32
C LYS A 127 -30.05 -24.62 4.23
N LEU A 128 -29.84 -23.41 3.73
CA LEU A 128 -29.35 -22.29 4.55
C LEU A 128 -30.40 -21.82 5.56
N THR A 129 -31.67 -21.76 5.18
CA THR A 129 -32.76 -21.40 6.10
C THR A 129 -32.92 -22.43 7.22
N HIS A 130 -32.83 -23.72 6.89
CA HIS A 130 -32.92 -24.78 7.90
C HIS A 130 -31.72 -24.79 8.85
N LEU A 131 -30.50 -24.50 8.35
CA LEU A 131 -29.30 -24.40 9.19
C LEU A 131 -29.40 -23.27 10.21
N SER A 132 -29.97 -22.12 9.86
CA SER A 132 -30.17 -21.04 10.83
C SER A 132 -31.16 -21.40 11.94
N GLU A 133 -32.21 -22.13 11.59
CA GLU A 133 -33.26 -22.52 12.54
C GLU A 133 -32.76 -23.59 13.53
N ASP A 134 -31.96 -24.54 13.05
CA ASP A 134 -31.32 -25.57 13.88
C ASP A 134 -30.24 -24.98 14.81
N LEU A 135 -29.48 -23.98 14.35
CA LEU A 135 -28.53 -23.26 15.20
C LEU A 135 -29.23 -22.46 16.30
N GLN A 136 -30.40 -21.90 16.01
CA GLN A 136 -31.18 -21.14 16.99
C GLN A 136 -31.77 -22.06 18.06
N LYS A 137 -32.30 -23.22 17.67
CA LYS A 137 -32.82 -24.24 18.61
C LYS A 137 -31.73 -24.89 19.45
N THR A 138 -30.55 -25.11 18.88
CA THR A 138 -29.40 -25.68 19.61
C THR A 138 -28.84 -24.66 20.61
N ALA A 139 -28.87 -23.36 20.28
CA ALA A 139 -28.49 -22.29 21.21
C ALA A 139 -29.48 -22.14 22.38
N GLU A 140 -30.78 -22.38 22.17
CA GLU A 140 -31.78 -22.34 23.24
C GLU A 140 -31.74 -23.57 24.18
N GLN A 141 -31.31 -24.74 23.69
CA GLN A 141 -31.23 -25.96 24.50
C GLN A 141 -29.88 -26.15 25.23
N ALA A 142 -28.87 -25.32 24.96
CA ALA A 142 -27.53 -25.44 25.55
C ALA A 142 -27.33 -24.68 26.87
N ALA A 143 -28.39 -24.29 27.59
CA ALA A 143 -28.26 -23.69 28.92
C ALA A 143 -28.85 -24.60 30.02
N PRO A 144 -28.01 -25.17 30.92
CA PRO A 144 -28.45 -25.65 32.21
C PRO A 144 -27.98 -24.72 33.36
N ASP A 145 -28.97 -24.16 34.04
CA ASP A 145 -29.13 -23.97 35.49
C ASP A 145 -27.99 -23.46 36.42
N LYS A 146 -28.27 -22.25 36.95
CA LYS A 146 -28.22 -21.76 38.36
C LYS A 146 -26.90 -21.24 39.00
N GLY A 147 -26.95 -19.97 39.45
CA GLY A 147 -26.17 -19.49 40.59
C GLY A 147 -26.07 -17.95 40.81
N ALA A 148 -26.97 -17.39 41.63
CA ALA A 148 -26.80 -16.21 42.51
C ALA A 148 -26.74 -14.74 41.98
N ALA A 149 -27.85 -14.03 42.26
CA ALA A 149 -27.95 -12.71 42.92
C ALA A 149 -27.44 -11.39 42.25
N ALA A 150 -28.41 -10.64 41.69
CA ALA A 150 -28.72 -9.21 41.87
C ALA A 150 -27.60 -8.13 41.83
N ALA A 151 -27.64 -7.24 40.82
CA ALA A 151 -27.99 -5.81 40.97
C ALA A 151 -27.62 -4.92 39.74
N ARG A 152 -28.65 -4.28 39.15
CA ARG A 152 -28.72 -2.92 38.54
C ARG A 152 -27.80 -2.52 37.36
N GLY A 153 -28.44 -2.10 36.25
CA GLY A 153 -27.85 -1.18 35.27
C GLY A 153 -28.47 -1.27 33.85
N PRO A 154 -29.15 -0.24 33.32
CA PRO A 154 -29.72 -0.22 31.97
C PRO A 154 -28.62 -0.18 30.89
N LEU A 155 -28.84 -0.89 29.77
CA LEU A 155 -27.95 -0.89 28.62
C LEU A 155 -27.88 0.52 28.00
N ASP A 156 -26.69 1.10 28.05
CA ASP A 156 -26.33 2.33 27.34
C ASP A 156 -26.45 2.08 25.84
N VAL A 157 -27.56 2.52 25.26
CA VAL A 157 -27.73 2.62 23.82
C VAL A 157 -26.82 3.76 23.39
N ARG A 158 -25.63 3.40 22.93
CA ARG A 158 -24.71 4.31 22.28
C ARG A 158 -25.41 4.90 21.07
N VAL A 159 -25.99 6.08 21.28
CA VAL A 159 -26.39 6.99 20.22
C VAL A 159 -25.14 7.18 19.38
N VAL A 160 -25.13 6.58 18.19
CA VAL A 160 -24.22 7.01 17.14
C VAL A 160 -24.71 8.41 16.82
N ASP A 161 -24.18 9.37 17.57
CA ASP A 161 -24.33 10.77 17.26
C ASP A 161 -23.90 10.90 15.80
N THR A 162 -24.86 11.37 15.04
CA THR A 162 -24.69 11.78 13.65
C THR A 162 -23.73 12.95 13.66
N VAL A 163 -22.43 12.65 13.72
CA VAL A 163 -21.36 13.62 13.51
C VAL A 163 -21.64 14.17 12.11
N LYS A 164 -22.10 15.42 12.10
CA LYS A 164 -22.30 16.23 10.90
C LYS A 164 -21.14 15.91 9.96
N LYS A 165 -21.46 15.48 8.74
CA LYS A 165 -20.51 15.47 7.63
C LYS A 165 -20.07 16.92 7.40
N THR A 166 -19.06 17.34 8.14
CA THR A 166 -18.44 18.65 7.98
C THR A 166 -17.64 18.57 6.69
N PRO A 167 -17.64 19.59 5.81
CA PRO A 167 -16.75 19.60 4.64
C PRO A 167 -15.27 19.44 5.03
N PHE A 168 -14.95 19.67 6.30
CA PHE A 168 -13.66 19.41 6.92
C PHE A 168 -13.35 17.91 7.10
N ASP A 169 -14.31 17.06 7.48
CA ASP A 169 -14.11 15.60 7.60
C ASP A 169 -13.89 14.94 6.23
N ALA A 170 -14.53 15.49 5.19
CA ALA A 170 -14.25 15.07 3.83
C ALA A 170 -12.82 15.46 3.43
N LEU A 171 -12.34 16.64 3.83
CA LEU A 171 -10.97 17.07 3.57
C LEU A 171 -9.95 16.22 4.36
N GLU A 172 -10.28 15.83 5.59
CA GLU A 172 -9.45 14.97 6.44
C GLU A 172 -9.36 13.53 5.91
N ALA A 173 -10.47 12.97 5.43
CA ALA A 173 -10.50 11.67 4.75
C ALA A 173 -9.70 11.67 3.43
N TYR A 174 -9.57 12.81 2.75
CA TYR A 174 -8.67 12.98 1.60
C TYR A 174 -7.23 13.29 2.03
N ALA A 175 -7.02 13.90 3.20
CA ALA A 175 -5.71 14.26 3.73
C ALA A 175 -4.96 13.06 4.34
N GLU A 176 -5.66 12.05 4.88
CA GLU A 176 -5.04 10.83 5.44
C GLU A 176 -4.12 10.10 4.42
N PRO A 177 -4.57 9.79 3.20
CA PRO A 177 -3.70 9.20 2.17
C PRO A 177 -2.58 10.14 1.68
N LEU A 178 -2.86 11.45 1.71
CA LEU A 178 -1.92 12.48 1.29
C LEU A 178 -0.76 12.61 2.28
N MET A 179 -0.99 12.60 3.59
CA MET A 179 0.09 12.75 4.58
C MET A 179 1.15 11.64 4.50
N GLY A 180 0.76 10.40 4.18
CA GLY A 180 1.70 9.28 4.02
C GLY A 180 2.54 9.36 2.75
N SER A 181 2.01 9.89 1.64
CA SER A 181 2.70 9.98 0.35
C SER A 181 3.38 11.34 0.11
N LEU A 182 2.94 12.41 0.78
CA LEU A 182 3.52 13.74 0.64
C LEU A 182 4.98 13.77 1.04
N GLY A 183 5.39 13.07 2.11
CA GLY A 183 6.78 13.10 2.57
C GLY A 183 7.76 12.64 1.50
N THR A 184 7.46 11.53 0.83
CA THR A 184 8.31 10.96 -0.23
C THR A 184 8.17 11.73 -1.54
N SER A 185 6.96 12.13 -1.94
CA SER A 185 6.76 12.94 -3.14
C SER A 185 7.41 14.31 -3.02
N PHE A 186 7.24 15.00 -1.89
CA PHE A 186 7.88 16.29 -1.61
C PHE A 186 9.41 16.16 -1.61
N LEU A 187 9.95 15.11 -0.99
CA LEU A 187 11.39 14.85 -0.99
C LEU A 187 11.92 14.67 -2.42
N VAL A 188 11.28 13.82 -3.24
CA VAL A 188 11.69 13.61 -4.65
C VAL A 188 11.61 14.92 -5.43
N ILE A 189 10.53 15.69 -5.26
CA ILE A 189 10.31 16.97 -5.92
C ILE A 189 11.42 17.97 -5.57
N LEU A 190 11.72 18.14 -4.28
CA LEU A 190 12.76 19.05 -3.82
C LEU A 190 14.12 18.64 -4.37
N LEU A 191 14.41 17.34 -4.41
CA LEU A 191 15.67 16.80 -4.92
C LEU A 191 15.80 17.00 -6.43
N VAL A 192 14.73 16.81 -7.22
CA VAL A 192 14.74 17.10 -8.67
C VAL A 192 15.06 18.58 -8.91
N VAL A 193 14.41 19.50 -8.19
CA VAL A 193 14.64 20.95 -8.36
C VAL A 193 16.05 21.36 -7.94
N PHE A 194 16.58 20.75 -6.88
CA PHE A 194 17.94 21.05 -6.42
C PHE A 194 19.02 20.48 -7.35
N MET A 195 18.78 19.30 -7.94
CA MET A 195 19.74 18.63 -8.80
C MET A 195 19.73 19.17 -10.24
N ALA A 196 18.58 19.63 -10.75
CA ALA A 196 18.43 20.19 -12.09
C ALA A 196 19.03 21.60 -12.27
#